data_AF-K9SY03-F1
#
_entry.id   AF-K9SY03-F1
#
_cell.length_a   1.000
_cell.length_b   1.000
_cell.length_c   1.000
_cell.angle_alpha   90.00
_cell.angle_beta   90.00
_cell.angle_gamma   90.00
#
_symmetry.space_group_name_H-M   'P 1'
#
loop_
_entity.id
_entity.type
_entity.pdbx_description
1 polymer ?
#
loop_
_entity_poly.entity_id
_entity_poly.type
_entity_poly.pdbx_seq_one_letter_code
_entity_poly.pdbx_strand_id
1 'polypeptide(L)'
;MIEGNNCTIDRAASGKLIFAGTLLIAAVFSPLPLAAQISNIDIPYMAFYDHQGTYASTIGIGTSAAQALTEVSPQTISAQRLTGETLPASALSFRYSPQVTMQVRDRIAEQFAAQSPEQAVQIRCEFAQADVVGEFRRLIQRYGYDPDNLAHNMAAFLILQWEVLTETQAQPPQMKGAAEQVAEALLAGSLLHGMSDADKQTVADSMAYQALMSVLVFNDLKQRGDSTGIARLREGIIRSARELGWDFNRIELTSRGFVAAR
;
A
#
# COMPACT_ATOMS: atom_id res chain seq x y z
N MET A 1 -2.59 -14.93 -31.54
CA MET A 1 -3.29 -15.81 -30.58
C MET A 1 -2.27 -16.19 -29.54
N ILE A 2 -2.32 -15.58 -28.36
CA ILE A 2 -1.41 -15.88 -27.25
C ILE A 2 -2.06 -17.03 -26.49
N GLU A 3 -1.38 -18.16 -26.42
CA GLU A 3 -1.80 -19.34 -25.67
C GLU A 3 -2.11 -18.97 -24.21
N GLY A 4 -3.24 -19.46 -23.73
CA GLY A 4 -3.61 -19.35 -22.32
C GLY A 4 -2.61 -20.14 -21.49
N ASN A 5 -1.72 -19.43 -20.79
CA ASN A 5 -0.94 -20.01 -19.71
C ASN A 5 -1.91 -20.48 -18.63
N ASN A 6 -2.17 -21.79 -18.59
CA ASN A 6 -2.92 -22.43 -17.52
C ASN A 6 -2.13 -22.25 -16.22
N CYS A 7 -2.62 -21.38 -15.34
CA CYS A 7 -2.21 -21.29 -13.94
C CYS A 7 -2.69 -22.54 -13.18
N THR A 8 -2.12 -23.70 -13.46
CA THR A 8 -2.23 -24.87 -12.58
C THR A 8 -1.10 -24.78 -11.54
N ILE A 9 -1.36 -24.05 -10.45
CA ILE A 9 -0.56 -24.18 -9.24
C ILE A 9 -1.00 -25.50 -8.59
N ASP A 10 -0.07 -26.45 -8.48
CA ASP A 10 -0.29 -27.69 -7.76
C ASP A 10 -0.56 -27.33 -6.30
N ARG A 11 -1.82 -27.48 -5.85
CA ARG A 11 -2.27 -27.18 -4.47
C ARG A 11 -1.71 -28.25 -3.53
N ALA A 12 -0.40 -28.28 -3.35
CA ALA A 12 0.21 -29.03 -2.27
C ALA A 12 0.01 -28.25 -0.96
N ALA A 13 -0.98 -28.70 -0.18
CA ALA A 13 -1.26 -28.31 1.20
C ALA A 13 -1.57 -26.82 1.46
N SER A 14 -2.56 -26.25 0.75
CA SER A 14 -3.31 -25.12 1.28
C SER A 14 -4.15 -25.61 2.46
N GLY A 15 -3.76 -25.26 3.69
CA GLY A 15 -4.57 -25.49 4.89
C GLY A 15 -5.91 -24.78 4.76
N LYS A 16 -6.95 -25.52 4.35
CA LYS A 16 -8.33 -25.03 4.32
C LYS A 16 -8.80 -24.79 5.75
N LEU A 17 -8.90 -23.53 6.16
CA LEU A 17 -9.69 -23.15 7.33
C LEU A 17 -11.15 -22.95 6.88
N ILE A 18 -11.95 -24.00 7.05
CA ILE A 18 -13.41 -23.90 6.94
C ILE A 18 -13.92 -23.35 8.28
N PHE A 19 -14.45 -22.13 8.26
CA PHE A 19 -15.14 -21.55 9.43
C PHE A 19 -16.56 -22.11 9.54
N ALA A 20 -16.83 -22.82 10.63
CA ALA A 20 -18.18 -23.03 11.16
C ALA A 20 -18.15 -22.64 12.65
N GLY A 21 -18.62 -21.43 12.97
CA GLY A 21 -18.62 -20.91 14.33
C GLY A 21 -19.54 -19.71 14.46
N THR A 22 -20.83 -19.97 14.64
CA THR A 22 -21.83 -18.94 14.94
C THR A 22 -21.66 -18.51 16.40
N LEU A 23 -21.16 -17.28 16.62
CA LEU A 23 -21.17 -16.64 17.93
C LEU A 23 -21.85 -15.27 17.78
N LEU A 24 -23.09 -15.20 18.26
CA LEU A 24 -23.85 -13.96 18.41
C LEU A 24 -23.27 -13.18 19.59
N ILE A 25 -22.45 -12.17 19.29
CA ILE A 25 -22.06 -11.13 20.24
C ILE A 25 -22.72 -9.83 19.76
N ALA A 26 -23.50 -9.19 20.64
CA ALA A 26 -24.01 -7.84 20.41
C ALA A 26 -22.83 -6.87 20.31
N ALA A 27 -22.47 -6.49 19.08
CA ALA A 27 -21.34 -5.61 18.80
C ALA A 27 -21.71 -4.15 19.10
N VAL A 28 -21.02 -3.55 20.07
CA VAL A 28 -20.76 -2.12 20.02
C VAL A 28 -19.93 -1.89 18.76
N PHE A 29 -20.49 -1.22 17.75
CA PHE A 29 -19.85 -0.94 16.46
C PHE A 29 -18.67 0.02 16.64
N SER A 30 -17.56 -0.48 17.17
CA SER A 30 -16.26 0.15 16.98
C SER A 30 -15.74 -0.38 15.64
N PRO A 31 -15.51 0.47 14.62
CA PRO A 31 -14.98 0.00 13.34
C PRO A 31 -13.61 -0.64 13.59
N LEU A 32 -13.45 -1.90 13.19
CA LEU A 32 -12.18 -2.63 13.27
C LEU A 32 -11.05 -1.82 12.58
N PRO A 33 -9.79 -1.99 13.02
CA PRO A 33 -8.62 -1.39 12.36
C PRO A 33 -8.65 -1.60 10.85
N LEU A 34 -8.16 -0.62 10.08
CA LEU A 34 -8.06 -0.72 8.62
C LEU A 34 -7.29 -1.98 8.24
N ALA A 35 -6.19 -2.24 8.95
CA ALA A 35 -5.40 -3.45 8.85
C ALA A 35 -6.17 -4.74 9.20
N ALA A 36 -7.10 -4.72 10.15
CA ALA A 36 -7.83 -5.91 10.61
C ALA A 36 -8.98 -6.31 9.67
N GLN A 37 -9.53 -5.36 8.90
CA GLN A 37 -10.59 -5.65 7.92
C GLN A 37 -10.08 -6.37 6.66
N ILE A 38 -8.75 -6.44 6.49
CA ILE A 38 -8.08 -7.08 5.35
C ILE A 38 -7.92 -8.61 5.56
N SER A 39 -8.29 -9.16 6.73
CA SER A 39 -8.11 -10.57 7.07
C SER A 39 -8.90 -11.58 6.22
N ASN A 40 -9.80 -11.11 5.36
CA ASN A 40 -10.61 -11.95 4.46
C ASN A 40 -10.15 -11.89 2.99
N ILE A 41 -9.02 -11.24 2.69
CA ILE A 41 -8.48 -11.22 1.34
C ILE A 41 -7.66 -12.50 1.12
N ASP A 42 -8.16 -13.38 0.26
CA ASP A 42 -7.52 -14.64 -0.14
C ASP A 42 -6.39 -14.39 -1.16
N ILE A 43 -5.37 -13.62 -0.75
CA ILE A 43 -4.11 -13.47 -1.49
C ILE A 43 -3.11 -14.44 -0.89
N PRO A 44 -2.59 -15.41 -1.65
CA PRO A 44 -1.50 -16.25 -1.20
C PRO A 44 -0.28 -15.36 -0.96
N TYR A 45 0.05 -15.12 0.30
CA TYR A 45 1.11 -14.19 0.70
C TYR A 45 2.50 -14.86 0.77
N MET A 46 2.56 -16.17 0.52
CA MET A 46 3.78 -16.98 0.61
C MET A 46 4.82 -16.59 -0.45
N ALA A 47 4.38 -16.03 -1.59
CA ALA A 47 5.29 -15.58 -2.64
C ALA A 47 6.06 -14.28 -2.29
N PHE A 48 5.74 -13.61 -1.18
CA PHE A 48 6.42 -12.39 -0.73
C PHE A 48 7.53 -12.63 0.28
N TYR A 49 7.77 -13.90 0.63
CA TYR A 49 8.94 -14.29 1.40
C TYR A 49 10.03 -14.78 0.45
N ASP A 50 11.26 -14.36 0.68
CA ASP A 50 12.41 -14.97 0.04
C ASP A 50 12.59 -16.44 0.50
N HIS A 51 13.56 -17.15 -0.10
CA HIS A 51 13.85 -18.54 0.27
C HIS A 51 14.30 -18.73 1.74
N GLN A 52 14.60 -17.65 2.46
CA GLN A 52 14.94 -17.66 3.89
C GLN A 52 13.74 -17.32 4.79
N GLY A 53 12.53 -17.18 4.24
CA GLY A 53 11.34 -16.77 4.98
C GLY A 53 11.38 -15.31 5.40
N THR A 54 12.24 -14.49 4.79
CA THR A 54 12.32 -13.06 5.06
C THR A 54 11.42 -12.34 4.06
N TYR A 55 10.54 -11.47 4.56
CA TYR A 55 9.72 -10.63 3.70
C TYR A 55 10.62 -9.85 2.74
N ALA A 56 10.41 -10.05 1.44
CA ALA A 56 11.05 -9.26 0.39
C ALA A 56 10.42 -7.86 0.43
N SER A 57 10.85 -7.05 1.41
CA SER A 57 10.36 -5.69 1.68
C SER A 57 10.53 -4.69 0.54
N THR A 58 11.18 -5.14 -0.54
CA THR A 58 11.39 -4.42 -1.77
C THR A 58 10.53 -5.03 -2.88
N ILE A 59 9.20 -5.00 -2.75
CA ILE A 59 8.43 -4.69 -3.96
C ILE A 59 8.92 -3.30 -4.33
N GLY A 60 9.74 -3.21 -5.38
CA GLY A 60 10.32 -1.94 -5.78
C GLY A 60 9.18 -1.00 -6.10
N ILE A 61 8.89 -0.05 -5.20
CA ILE A 61 7.93 1.01 -5.47
C ILE A 61 8.47 1.68 -6.73
N GLY A 62 7.77 1.55 -7.85
CA GLY A 62 8.30 1.99 -9.14
C GLY A 62 8.83 3.42 -9.06
N THR A 63 9.81 3.79 -9.89
CA THR A 63 10.54 5.07 -9.77
C THR A 63 9.62 6.27 -9.58
N SER A 64 8.50 6.33 -10.30
CA SER A 64 7.51 7.41 -10.18
C SER A 64 6.84 7.47 -8.80
N ALA A 65 6.56 6.32 -8.19
CA ALA A 65 5.97 6.25 -6.86
C ALA A 65 7.00 6.58 -5.76
N ALA A 66 8.26 6.18 -5.93
CA ALA A 66 9.36 6.61 -5.05
C ALA A 66 9.58 8.14 -5.10
N GLN A 67 9.52 8.73 -6.30
CA GLN A 67 9.56 10.18 -6.48
C GLN A 67 8.38 10.87 -5.80
N ALA A 68 7.17 10.34 -5.97
CA ALA A 68 5.97 10.85 -5.29
C ALA A 68 6.12 10.84 -3.77
N LEU A 69 6.61 9.74 -3.19
CA LEU A 69 6.81 9.65 -1.74
C LEU A 69 7.88 10.63 -1.24
N THR A 70 8.97 10.81 -1.98
CA THR A 70 10.00 11.80 -1.67
C THR A 70 9.44 13.23 -1.70
N GLU A 71 8.60 13.54 -2.69
CA GLU A 71 7.98 14.85 -2.87
C GLU A 71 7.09 15.23 -1.69
N VAL A 72 6.32 14.27 -1.18
CA VAL A 72 5.40 14.50 -0.06
C VAL A 72 6.04 14.30 1.31
N SER A 73 7.36 14.04 1.37
CA SER A 73 8.04 13.89 2.65
C SER A 73 8.07 15.21 3.44
N PRO A 74 8.06 15.18 4.78
CA PRO A 74 8.07 16.40 5.59
C PRO A 74 9.22 17.38 5.28
N GLN A 75 10.37 16.84 4.85
CA GLN A 75 11.55 17.63 4.48
C GLN A 75 11.30 18.42 3.18
N THR A 76 10.76 17.76 2.16
CA THR A 76 10.48 18.37 0.86
C THR A 76 9.33 19.38 0.92
N ILE A 77 8.25 19.05 1.65
CA ILE A 77 7.12 19.97 1.87
C ILE A 77 7.59 21.31 2.42
N SER A 78 8.53 21.27 3.38
CA SER A 78 9.08 22.46 4.01
C SER A 78 9.82 23.35 3.00
N ALA A 79 10.47 22.76 1.99
CA ALA A 79 11.17 23.49 0.93
C ALA A 79 10.21 24.04 -0.14
N GLN A 80 9.20 23.28 -0.55
CA GLN A 80 8.25 23.66 -1.63
C GLN A 80 7.34 24.84 -1.27
N ARG A 81 7.00 25.03 0.01
CA ARG A 81 6.21 26.20 0.44
C ARG A 81 6.88 27.56 0.12
N LEU A 82 8.15 27.55 -0.28
CA LEU A 82 8.90 28.75 -0.62
C LEU A 82 8.82 29.14 -2.11
N THR A 83 8.29 28.30 -3.01
CA THR A 83 8.46 28.45 -4.48
C THR A 83 7.22 28.91 -5.27
N GLY A 84 6.03 28.98 -4.65
CA GLY A 84 5.03 30.00 -5.01
C GLY A 84 4.00 29.77 -6.14
N GLU A 85 3.88 28.61 -6.79
CA GLU A 85 2.75 28.33 -7.71
C GLU A 85 2.09 26.99 -7.36
N THR A 86 0.77 27.01 -7.15
CA THR A 86 -0.01 25.83 -6.76
C THR A 86 -0.98 25.43 -7.86
N LEU A 87 -0.95 24.16 -8.24
CA LEU A 87 -1.89 23.58 -9.19
C LEU A 87 -3.33 23.56 -8.63
N PRO A 88 -4.36 23.50 -9.50
CA PRO A 88 -5.74 23.33 -9.04
C PRO A 88 -5.98 21.93 -8.46
N ALA A 89 -6.89 21.80 -7.50
CA ALA A 89 -7.21 20.52 -6.85
C ALA A 89 -7.60 19.39 -7.83
N SER A 90 -8.19 19.73 -8.98
CA SER A 90 -8.52 18.78 -10.05
C SER A 90 -7.29 18.09 -10.65
N ALA A 91 -6.08 18.65 -10.48
CA ALA A 91 -4.84 18.03 -10.91
C ALA A 91 -4.52 16.72 -10.16
N LEU A 92 -5.12 16.51 -8.97
CA LEU A 92 -4.93 15.28 -8.19
C LEU A 92 -5.76 14.10 -8.71
N SER A 93 -6.83 14.38 -9.45
CA SER A 93 -7.70 13.35 -10.02
C SER A 93 -7.06 12.68 -11.23
N PHE A 94 -7.45 11.43 -11.46
CA PHE A 94 -7.11 10.66 -12.65
C PHE A 94 -8.27 9.78 -13.09
N ARG A 95 -8.34 9.43 -14.37
CA ARG A 95 -9.28 8.41 -14.86
C ARG A 95 -8.69 7.01 -14.73
N TYR A 96 -9.38 6.15 -13.99
CA TYR A 96 -9.02 4.74 -13.88
C TYR A 96 -9.04 4.00 -15.22
N SER A 97 -8.03 3.16 -15.45
CA SER A 97 -7.85 2.26 -16.58
C SER A 97 -7.42 0.87 -16.09
N PRO A 98 -8.20 -0.19 -16.37
CA PRO A 98 -7.79 -1.56 -16.04
C PRO A 98 -6.46 -1.98 -16.68
N GLN A 99 -6.12 -1.41 -17.84
CA GLN A 99 -4.88 -1.71 -18.55
C GLN A 99 -3.65 -1.23 -17.77
N VAL A 100 -3.74 -0.08 -17.11
CA VAL A 100 -2.64 0.44 -16.26
C VAL A 100 -2.43 -0.49 -15.06
N THR A 101 -3.51 -0.94 -14.41
CA THR A 101 -3.42 -1.90 -13.30
C THR A 101 -2.76 -3.21 -13.74
N MET A 102 -3.11 -3.73 -14.91
CA MET A 102 -2.45 -4.92 -15.47
C MET A 102 -0.95 -4.69 -15.69
N GLN A 103 -0.56 -3.54 -16.26
CA GLN A 103 0.85 -3.20 -16.47
C GLN A 103 1.63 -3.07 -15.15
N VAL A 104 1.03 -2.47 -14.12
CA VAL A 104 1.63 -2.36 -12.78
C VAL A 104 1.84 -3.75 -12.19
N ARG A 105 0.82 -4.61 -12.24
CA ARG A 105 0.90 -6.00 -11.77
C ARG A 105 2.02 -6.77 -12.46
N ASP A 106 2.10 -6.67 -13.78
CA ASP A 106 3.08 -7.40 -14.57
C ASP A 106 4.51 -6.90 -14.25
N ARG A 107 4.69 -5.59 -14.09
CA ARG A 107 5.96 -4.98 -13.65
C ARG A 107 6.37 -5.46 -12.24
N ILE A 108 5.43 -5.54 -11.30
CA ILE A 108 5.74 -6.08 -9.96
C ILE A 108 6.22 -7.52 -10.08
N ALA A 109 5.52 -8.37 -10.83
CA ALA A 109 5.94 -9.76 -11.00
C ALA A 109 7.32 -9.89 -11.68
N GLU A 110 7.65 -9.00 -12.63
CA GLU A 110 8.98 -8.95 -13.26
C GLU A 110 10.09 -8.59 -12.26
N GLN A 111 9.83 -7.72 -11.27
CA GLN A 111 10.82 -7.41 -10.23
C GLN A 111 11.21 -8.65 -9.41
N PHE A 112 10.26 -9.54 -9.16
CA PHE A 112 10.52 -10.83 -8.50
C PHE A 112 11.17 -11.85 -9.43
N ALA A 113 10.94 -11.76 -10.74
CA ALA A 113 11.58 -12.63 -11.74
C ALA A 113 13.11 -12.54 -11.69
N ALA A 114 13.63 -11.35 -11.37
CA ALA A 114 15.06 -11.11 -11.21
C ALA A 114 15.69 -11.94 -10.09
N GLN A 115 14.90 -12.35 -9.09
CA GLN A 115 15.34 -13.21 -7.98
C GLN A 115 15.05 -14.68 -8.28
N SER A 116 13.88 -14.99 -8.82
CA SER A 116 13.49 -16.33 -9.27
C SER A 116 12.42 -16.26 -10.38
N PRO A 117 12.70 -16.80 -11.59
CA PRO A 117 11.71 -16.87 -12.66
C PRO A 117 10.43 -17.63 -12.29
N GLU A 118 10.54 -18.65 -11.44
CA GLU A 118 9.40 -19.44 -10.93
C GLU A 118 8.51 -18.61 -10.01
N GLN A 119 9.10 -17.80 -9.12
CA GLN A 119 8.34 -16.86 -8.27
C GLN A 119 7.53 -15.86 -9.10
N ALA A 120 8.06 -15.37 -10.22
CA ALA A 120 7.33 -14.45 -11.08
C ALA A 120 6.10 -15.07 -11.76
N VAL A 121 6.15 -16.37 -12.10
CA VAL A 121 4.97 -17.09 -12.61
C VAL A 121 3.94 -17.26 -11.51
N GLN A 122 4.38 -17.64 -10.31
CA GLN A 122 3.52 -17.77 -9.13
C GLN A 122 2.83 -16.44 -8.80
N ILE A 123 3.59 -15.34 -8.67
CA ILE A 123 3.05 -14.00 -8.36
C ILE A 123 2.08 -13.53 -9.44
N ARG A 124 2.36 -13.78 -10.73
CA ARG A 124 1.41 -13.48 -11.81
C ARG A 124 0.11 -14.23 -11.63
N CYS A 125 0.16 -15.53 -11.32
CA CYS A 125 -1.04 -16.33 -11.11
C CYS A 125 -1.81 -15.88 -9.87
N GLU A 126 -1.14 -15.60 -8.76
CA GLU A 126 -1.75 -15.15 -7.51
C GLU A 126 -2.40 -13.76 -7.68
N PHE A 127 -1.71 -12.80 -8.28
CA PHE A 127 -2.27 -11.48 -8.58
C PHE A 127 -3.31 -11.50 -9.72
N ALA A 128 -3.32 -12.51 -10.58
CA ALA A 128 -4.41 -12.67 -11.55
C ALA A 128 -5.70 -13.19 -10.89
N GLN A 129 -5.57 -13.94 -9.79
CA GLN A 129 -6.69 -14.47 -9.03
C GLN A 129 -7.24 -13.49 -7.99
N ALA A 130 -6.43 -12.52 -7.54
CA ALA A 130 -6.81 -11.53 -6.55
C ALA A 130 -6.92 -10.10 -7.12
N ASP A 131 -8.08 -9.47 -6.91
CA ASP A 131 -8.32 -8.05 -7.22
C ASP A 131 -7.71 -7.12 -6.16
N VAL A 132 -6.38 -7.10 -6.04
CA VAL A 132 -5.65 -6.34 -5.00
C VAL A 132 -6.00 -4.86 -5.04
N VAL A 133 -5.92 -4.24 -6.23
CA VAL A 133 -6.22 -2.82 -6.41
C VAL A 133 -7.69 -2.54 -6.13
N GLY A 134 -8.63 -3.36 -6.62
CA GLY A 134 -10.04 -3.15 -6.34
C GLY A 134 -10.39 -3.31 -4.85
N GLU A 135 -9.75 -4.24 -4.14
CA GLU A 135 -9.89 -4.33 -2.67
C GLU A 135 -9.37 -3.09 -1.96
N PHE A 136 -8.21 -2.57 -2.36
CA PHE A 136 -7.68 -1.32 -1.81
C PHE A 136 -8.63 -0.14 -2.08
N ARG A 137 -9.16 -0.03 -3.31
CA ARG A 137 -10.12 1.00 -3.68
C ARG A 137 -11.39 0.93 -2.82
N ARG A 138 -11.96 -0.28 -2.66
CA ARG A 138 -13.12 -0.53 -1.78
C ARG A 138 -12.81 -0.19 -0.33
N LEU A 139 -11.60 -0.50 0.13
CA LEU A 139 -11.15 -0.21 1.48
C LEU A 139 -11.14 1.30 1.74
N ILE A 140 -10.43 2.09 0.92
CA ILE A 140 -10.27 3.53 1.16
C ILE A 140 -11.59 4.30 0.98
N GLN A 141 -12.46 3.85 0.06
CA GLN A 141 -13.81 4.42 -0.12
C GLN A 141 -14.64 4.37 1.17
N ARG A 142 -14.52 3.30 1.98
CA ARG A 142 -15.24 3.20 3.27
C ARG A 142 -14.86 4.29 4.27
N TYR A 143 -13.70 4.92 4.06
CA TYR A 143 -13.20 6.01 4.90
C TYR A 143 -13.35 7.39 4.25
N GLY A 144 -14.16 7.48 3.18
CA GLY A 144 -14.48 8.73 2.50
C GLY A 144 -13.40 9.21 1.54
N TYR A 145 -12.41 8.36 1.22
CA TYR A 145 -11.42 8.68 0.20
C TYR A 145 -11.94 8.37 -1.20
N ASP A 146 -11.70 9.31 -2.11
CA ASP A 146 -11.84 9.10 -3.55
C ASP A 146 -10.67 8.23 -4.06
N PRO A 147 -10.92 7.00 -4.56
CA PRO A 147 -9.88 6.13 -5.08
C PRO A 147 -9.31 6.58 -6.43
N ASP A 148 -9.92 7.55 -7.09
CA ASP A 148 -9.45 8.16 -8.34
C ASP A 148 -8.72 9.48 -8.08
N ASN A 149 -8.24 9.68 -6.85
CA ASN A 149 -7.45 10.82 -6.42
C ASN A 149 -6.09 10.36 -5.88
N LEU A 150 -5.00 10.88 -6.46
CA LEU A 150 -3.64 10.46 -6.11
C LEU A 150 -3.29 10.75 -4.64
N ALA A 151 -3.67 11.91 -4.11
CA ALA A 151 -3.37 12.28 -2.72
C ALA A 151 -4.04 11.32 -1.73
N HIS A 152 -5.27 10.90 -2.00
CA HIS A 152 -5.98 9.95 -1.16
C HIS A 152 -5.34 8.55 -1.16
N ASN A 153 -4.94 8.05 -2.33
CA ASN A 153 -4.23 6.78 -2.44
C ASN A 153 -2.89 6.82 -1.68
N MET A 154 -2.13 7.90 -1.86
CA MET A 154 -0.86 8.13 -1.15
C MET A 154 -1.04 8.25 0.36
N ALA A 155 -2.03 9.02 0.81
CA ALA A 155 -2.34 9.15 2.23
C ALA A 155 -2.75 7.82 2.85
N ALA A 156 -3.60 7.03 2.17
CA ALA A 156 -3.98 5.70 2.63
C ALA A 156 -2.79 4.76 2.73
N PHE A 157 -1.89 4.77 1.76
CA PHE A 157 -0.63 4.02 1.82
C PHE A 157 0.18 4.40 3.05
N LEU A 158 0.48 5.69 3.24
CA LEU A 158 1.28 6.18 4.38
C LEU A 158 0.65 5.82 5.73
N ILE A 159 -0.67 5.96 5.84
CA ILE A 159 -1.42 5.57 7.04
C ILE A 159 -1.28 4.08 7.30
N LEU A 160 -1.50 3.22 6.30
CA LEU A 160 -1.39 1.77 6.47
C LEU A 160 0.02 1.33 6.88
N GLN A 161 1.06 1.95 6.34
CA GLN A 161 2.43 1.70 6.79
C GLN A 161 2.61 2.12 8.26
N TRP A 162 2.11 3.30 8.64
CA TRP A 162 2.15 3.78 10.02
C TRP A 162 1.37 2.86 10.98
N GLU A 163 0.20 2.33 10.59
CA GLU A 163 -0.57 1.40 11.41
C GLU A 163 0.17 0.06 11.61
N VAL A 164 0.85 -0.47 10.59
CA VAL A 164 1.69 -1.69 10.72
C VAL A 164 2.85 -1.47 11.69
N LEU A 165 3.46 -0.28 11.66
CA LEU A 165 4.58 0.08 12.52
C LEU A 165 4.16 0.31 13.98
N THR A 166 3.01 0.96 14.21
CA THR A 166 2.57 1.39 15.54
C THR A 166 1.51 0.51 16.18
N GLU A 167 0.90 -0.40 15.41
CA GLU A 167 -0.29 -1.18 15.78
C GLU A 167 -1.47 -0.33 16.24
N THR A 168 -1.46 0.95 15.89
CA THR A 168 -2.51 1.90 16.25
C THR A 168 -3.38 2.15 15.03
N GLN A 169 -4.69 2.27 15.26
CA GLN A 169 -5.65 2.60 14.21
C GLN A 169 -5.79 4.11 14.04
N ALA A 170 -5.65 4.57 12.80
CA ALA A 170 -5.92 5.96 12.44
C ALA A 170 -7.41 6.29 12.61
N GLN A 171 -7.69 7.44 13.22
CA GLN A 171 -9.03 7.97 13.41
C GLN A 171 -9.44 8.85 12.21
N PRO A 172 -10.75 9.04 11.93
CA PRO A 172 -11.19 9.81 10.77
C PRO A 172 -10.58 11.23 10.64
N PRO A 173 -10.40 12.01 11.72
CA PRO A 173 -9.72 13.31 11.63
C PRO A 173 -8.24 13.19 11.24
N GLN A 174 -7.54 12.14 11.68
CA GLN A 174 -6.15 11.87 11.32
C GLN A 174 -6.03 11.52 9.84
N MET A 175 -6.94 10.68 9.35
CA MET A 175 -7.00 10.31 7.93
C MET A 175 -7.19 11.57 7.06
N LYS A 176 -8.21 12.37 7.38
CA LYS A 176 -8.45 13.64 6.69
C LYS A 176 -7.22 14.56 6.69
N GLY A 177 -6.57 14.75 7.84
CA GLY A 177 -5.38 15.59 7.94
C GLY A 177 -4.20 15.09 7.09
N ALA A 178 -4.00 13.78 7.01
CA ALA A 178 -2.97 13.19 6.15
C ALA A 178 -3.29 13.38 4.66
N ALA A 179 -4.55 13.21 4.25
CA ALA A 179 -4.99 13.47 2.89
C ALA A 179 -4.79 14.93 2.48
N GLU A 180 -5.14 15.88 3.36
CA GLU A 180 -4.94 17.31 3.15
C GLU A 180 -3.44 17.66 3.04
N GLN A 181 -2.61 17.14 3.95
CA GLN A 181 -1.16 17.35 3.92
C GLN A 181 -0.52 16.84 2.62
N VAL A 182 -0.89 15.64 2.18
CA VAL A 182 -0.38 15.05 0.93
C VAL A 182 -0.87 15.83 -0.29
N ALA A 183 -2.14 16.26 -0.30
CA ALA A 183 -2.69 17.08 -1.37
C ALA A 183 -1.97 18.42 -1.50
N GLU A 184 -1.75 19.13 -0.39
CA GLU A 184 -1.00 20.39 -0.37
C GLU A 184 0.41 20.23 -0.96
N ALA A 185 1.11 19.17 -0.55
CA ALA A 185 2.46 18.85 -1.01
C ALA A 185 2.51 18.61 -2.53
N LEU A 186 1.63 17.76 -3.04
CA LEU A 186 1.59 17.43 -4.47
C LEU A 186 1.19 18.63 -5.33
N LEU A 187 0.26 19.47 -4.86
CA LEU A 187 -0.21 20.65 -5.61
C LEU A 187 0.83 21.78 -5.64
N ALA A 188 1.65 21.92 -4.61
CA ALA A 188 2.77 22.87 -4.56
C ALA A 188 4.03 22.33 -5.25
N GLY A 189 4.05 21.04 -5.57
CA GLY A 189 5.19 20.34 -6.10
C GLY A 189 5.27 20.28 -7.62
N SER A 190 6.46 19.96 -8.13
CA SER A 190 6.72 19.86 -9.57
C SER A 190 6.24 18.55 -10.19
N LEU A 191 6.08 17.48 -9.39
CA LEU A 191 5.80 16.14 -9.92
C LEU A 191 4.52 16.09 -10.74
N LEU A 192 3.44 16.72 -10.26
CA LEU A 192 2.14 16.67 -10.94
C LEU A 192 2.14 17.36 -12.31
N HIS A 193 3.04 18.32 -12.57
CA HIS A 193 3.03 19.11 -13.80
C HIS A 193 3.21 18.27 -15.07
N GLY A 194 3.88 17.12 -14.96
CA GLY A 194 4.12 16.21 -16.09
C GLY A 194 3.30 14.92 -16.07
N MET A 195 2.49 14.68 -15.04
CA MET A 195 1.84 13.38 -14.87
C MET A 195 0.53 13.28 -15.66
N SER A 196 0.47 12.29 -16.54
CA SER A 196 -0.78 11.83 -17.13
C SER A 196 -1.66 11.08 -16.11
N ASP A 197 -2.92 10.83 -16.47
CA ASP A 197 -3.80 9.97 -15.66
C ASP A 197 -3.20 8.56 -15.46
N ALA A 198 -2.55 8.02 -16.50
CA ALA A 198 -1.89 6.73 -16.43
C ALA A 198 -0.68 6.74 -15.48
N ASP A 199 0.07 7.85 -15.41
CA ASP A 199 1.18 7.99 -14.47
C ASP A 199 0.67 8.05 -13.03
N LYS A 200 -0.38 8.84 -12.78
CA LYS A 200 -1.00 8.95 -11.44
C LYS A 200 -1.56 7.61 -10.99
N GLN A 201 -2.25 6.90 -11.87
CA GLN A 201 -2.75 5.57 -11.56
C GLN A 201 -1.60 4.57 -11.35
N THR A 202 -0.53 4.63 -12.14
CA THR A 202 0.65 3.77 -11.93
C THR A 202 1.23 3.94 -10.52
N VAL A 203 1.30 5.19 -10.04
CA VAL A 203 1.72 5.49 -8.66
C VAL A 203 0.73 4.94 -7.65
N ALA A 204 -0.57 5.22 -7.82
CA ALA A 204 -1.62 4.77 -6.91
C ALA A 204 -1.68 3.25 -6.79
N ASP A 205 -1.69 2.52 -7.91
CA ASP A 205 -1.78 1.06 -7.95
C ASP A 205 -0.53 0.41 -7.33
N SER A 206 0.67 0.96 -7.59
CA SER A 206 1.91 0.46 -6.97
C SER A 206 1.85 0.54 -5.44
N MET A 207 1.33 1.66 -4.92
CA MET A 207 1.15 1.84 -3.48
C MET A 207 0.04 0.96 -2.92
N ALA A 208 -1.05 0.75 -3.65
CA ALA A 208 -2.12 -0.16 -3.26
C ALA A 208 -1.61 -1.59 -3.05
N TYR A 209 -0.82 -2.11 -4.00
CA TYR A 209 -0.16 -3.41 -3.88
C TYR A 209 0.72 -3.46 -2.63
N GLN A 210 1.62 -2.49 -2.46
CA GLN A 210 2.54 -2.51 -1.33
C GLN A 210 1.85 -2.36 0.03
N ALA A 211 0.84 -1.50 0.14
CA ALA A 211 0.08 -1.30 1.36
C ALA A 211 -0.65 -2.58 1.78
N LEU A 212 -1.42 -3.18 0.87
CA LEU A 212 -2.16 -4.40 1.19
C LEU A 212 -1.22 -5.56 1.50
N MET A 213 -0.10 -5.69 0.79
CA MET A 213 0.88 -6.74 1.09
C MET A 213 1.50 -6.57 2.48
N SER A 214 1.85 -5.34 2.85
CA SER A 214 2.40 -5.04 4.18
C SER A 214 1.43 -5.44 5.29
N VAL A 215 0.14 -5.12 5.11
CA VAL A 215 -0.91 -5.50 6.07
C VAL A 215 -1.11 -7.02 6.13
N LEU A 216 -1.20 -7.69 4.98
CA LEU A 216 -1.47 -9.13 4.92
C LEU A 216 -0.35 -9.92 5.58
N VAL A 217 0.89 -9.59 5.28
CA VAL A 217 2.07 -10.20 5.90
C VAL A 217 2.10 -9.91 7.40
N PHE A 218 1.83 -8.67 7.81
CA PHE A 218 1.77 -8.32 9.22
C PHE A 218 0.72 -9.14 9.99
N ASN A 219 -0.48 -9.27 9.43
CA ASN A 219 -1.57 -10.03 10.05
C ASN A 219 -1.26 -11.53 10.13
N ASP A 220 -0.71 -12.12 9.07
CA ASP A 220 -0.26 -13.52 9.04
C ASP A 220 0.80 -13.78 10.13
N LEU A 221 1.83 -12.92 10.21
CA LEU A 221 2.85 -13.02 11.24
C LEU A 221 2.27 -12.90 12.65
N LYS A 222 1.31 -11.99 12.88
CA LYS A 222 0.60 -11.88 14.16
C LYS A 222 -0.19 -13.13 14.50
N GLN A 223 -0.90 -13.72 13.53
CA GLN A 223 -1.66 -14.95 13.75
C GLN A 223 -0.75 -16.14 14.11
N ARG A 224 0.45 -16.20 13.52
CA ARG A 224 1.45 -17.22 13.82
C ARG A 224 2.24 -16.96 15.12
N GLY A 225 2.08 -15.78 15.73
CA GLY A 225 2.89 -15.37 16.88
C GLY A 225 4.36 -15.12 16.55
N ASP A 226 4.69 -14.87 15.28
CA ASP A 226 6.06 -14.69 14.81
C ASP A 226 6.54 -13.25 15.05
N SER A 227 6.93 -12.98 16.29
CA SER A 227 7.50 -11.68 16.69
C SER A 227 8.78 -11.31 15.94
N THR A 228 9.59 -12.29 15.53
CA THR A 228 10.84 -12.04 14.79
C THR A 228 10.55 -11.59 13.37
N GLY A 229 9.61 -12.25 12.68
CA GLY A 229 9.16 -11.83 11.36
C GLY A 229 8.48 -10.45 11.38
N ILE A 230 7.70 -10.13 12.42
CA ILE A 230 7.13 -8.78 12.59
C ILE A 230 8.24 -7.73 12.70
N ALA A 231 9.27 -7.99 13.51
CA ALA A 231 10.39 -7.06 13.66
C ALA A 231 11.12 -6.83 12.32
N ARG A 232 11.35 -7.89 11.54
CA ARG A 232 11.98 -7.80 10.20
C ARG A 232 11.12 -7.02 9.21
N LEU A 233 9.81 -7.27 9.18
CA LEU A 233 8.88 -6.52 8.34
C LEU A 233 8.95 -5.02 8.63
N ARG A 234 8.86 -4.65 9.92
CA ARG A 234 8.92 -3.24 10.34
C ARG A 234 10.26 -2.60 10.00
N GLU A 235 11.37 -3.31 10.20
CA GLU A 235 12.69 -2.81 9.82
C GLU A 235 12.78 -2.54 8.32
N GLY A 236 12.25 -3.44 7.49
CA GLY A 236 12.16 -3.26 6.04
C GLY A 236 11.37 -2.00 5.66
N ILE A 237 10.18 -1.83 6.24
CA ILE A 237 9.35 -0.63 6.02
C ILE A 237 10.10 0.64 6.42
N ILE A 238 10.72 0.67 7.62
CA ILE A 238 11.49 1.82 8.12
C ILE A 238 12.66 2.15 7.20
N ARG A 239 13.40 1.14 6.73
CA ARG A 239 14.55 1.32 5.85
C ARG A 239 14.12 1.94 4.52
N SER A 240 13.14 1.32 3.86
CA SER A 240 12.61 1.80 2.57
C SER A 240 12.00 3.21 2.70
N ALA A 241 11.31 3.50 3.80
CA ALA A 241 10.76 4.83 4.06
C ALA A 241 11.86 5.90 4.18
N ARG A 242 12.96 5.59 4.89
CA ARG A 242 14.07 6.53 5.09
C ARG A 242 14.78 6.89 3.80
N GLU A 243 14.94 5.93 2.89
CA GLU A 243 15.48 6.16 1.55
C GLU A 243 14.62 7.17 0.75
N LEU A 244 13.34 7.30 1.10
CA LEU A 244 12.38 8.21 0.50
C LEU A 244 12.12 9.47 1.36
N GLY A 245 12.96 9.74 2.35
CA GLY A 245 12.86 10.92 3.22
C GLY A 245 11.80 10.83 4.33
N TRP A 246 11.20 9.66 4.53
CA TRP A 246 10.23 9.40 5.61
C TRP A 246 10.90 8.72 6.80
N ASP A 247 10.83 9.33 7.99
CA ASP A 247 11.27 8.69 9.23
C ASP A 247 10.08 8.47 10.16
N PHE A 248 9.42 7.32 10.00
CA PHE A 248 8.24 6.93 10.80
C PHE A 248 8.51 6.87 12.31
N ASN A 249 9.78 6.75 12.74
CA ASN A 249 10.16 6.79 14.15
C ASN A 249 10.17 8.20 14.75
N ARG A 250 10.08 9.24 13.91
CA ARG A 250 10.16 10.64 14.31
C ARG A 250 8.92 11.44 13.95
N ILE A 251 7.85 10.75 13.55
CA ILE A 251 6.58 11.38 13.20
C ILE A 251 5.43 10.72 13.94
N GLU A 252 4.44 11.53 14.28
CA GLU A 252 3.16 11.11 14.82
C GLU A 252 2.05 11.47 13.82
N LEU A 253 1.04 10.62 13.73
CA LEU A 253 -0.16 10.91 12.94
C LEU A 253 -1.16 11.68 13.81
N THR A 254 -1.53 12.88 13.38
CA THR A 254 -2.48 13.77 14.09
C THR A 254 -3.60 14.21 13.16
N SER A 255 -4.59 14.95 13.67
CA SER A 255 -5.62 15.56 12.83
C SER A 255 -5.08 16.61 11.84
N ARG A 256 -3.79 16.97 11.91
CA ARG A 256 -3.08 17.83 10.96
C ARG A 256 -2.19 17.03 9.99
N GLY A 257 -2.35 15.72 9.95
CA GLY A 257 -1.47 14.80 9.21
C GLY A 257 -0.26 14.36 10.03
N PHE A 258 0.79 13.92 9.34
CA PHE A 258 2.06 13.51 9.91
C PHE A 258 2.88 14.71 10.36
N VAL A 259 3.14 14.82 11.66
CA VAL A 259 3.94 15.89 12.27
C VAL A 259 5.11 15.29 13.03
N ALA A 260 6.15 16.08 13.29
CA ALA A 260 7.28 15.61 14.08
C ALA A 260 6.82 15.18 15.48
N ALA A 261 7.23 13.98 15.91
CA ALA A 261 7.02 13.49 17.26
C ALA A 261 7.76 14.38 18.26
N ARG A 262 7.14 14.64 19.41
CA ARG A 262 7.72 15.45 20.50
C ARG A 262 8.71 14.67 21.34
#